data_AF-A0A0D2ZSS7-F1
#
_entry.id   AF-A0A0D2ZSS7-F1
#
_cell.length_a   1.000
_cell.length_b   1.000
_cell.length_c   1.000
_cell.angle_alpha   90.00
_cell.angle_beta   90.00
_cell.angle_gamma   90.00
#
_symmetry.space_group_name_H-M   'P 1'
#
loop_
_entity.id
_entity.type
_entity.pdbx_description
1 polymer ?
#
loop_
_entity_poly.entity_id
_entity_poly.type
_entity_poly.pdbx_seq_one_letter_code
_entity_poly.pdbx_strand_id
1 'polypeptide(L)'
;MAKGDKQKEVSSQSGVEERGRESTSTRAGTQREKSVSREALGVAVGEIGEKLERVKHTVTELESVVFGGLEEVKQNAADLDSRFIRLEELVTGSMQALRDDIEGMKTLFTAMEEDIKLVKRASANAEAVGGTSIGKVEFTKPNRFNCVRDAKEVENFLWQMELYFDNLNLVAENVKVKAATSYLSDTAMLWW
;
A
#
# COMPACT_ATOMS: atom_id res chain seq x y z
N MET A 1 27.10 -16.40 39.78
CA MET A 1 26.31 -16.86 40.95
C MET A 1 26.73 -18.30 41.22
N ALA A 2 27.61 -18.58 42.20
CA ALA A 2 27.29 -18.81 43.63
C ALA A 2 26.31 -19.98 43.80
N LYS A 3 26.50 -21.10 44.53
CA LYS A 3 27.36 -21.63 45.63
C LYS A 3 27.32 -23.17 45.43
N GLY A 4 28.22 -24.04 45.89
CA GLY A 4 28.79 -24.18 47.24
C GLY A 4 27.90 -25.07 48.12
N ASP A 5 28.33 -26.31 48.44
CA ASP A 5 28.18 -27.00 49.74
C ASP A 5 28.75 -28.44 49.65
N LYS A 6 29.87 -28.77 50.32
CA LYS A 6 30.08 -29.14 51.74
C LYS A 6 29.67 -30.58 52.06
N GLN A 7 30.68 -31.44 52.23
CA GLN A 7 31.17 -31.99 53.52
C GLN A 7 30.28 -33.06 54.15
N LYS A 8 30.83 -34.28 54.34
CA LYS A 8 31.11 -34.79 55.69
C LYS A 8 31.93 -36.10 55.66
N GLU A 9 33.11 -36.03 56.24
CA GLU A 9 33.80 -37.17 56.85
C GLU A 9 32.98 -37.70 58.03
N VAL A 10 33.04 -39.02 58.24
CA VAL A 10 32.90 -39.62 59.57
C VAL A 10 34.07 -40.59 59.76
N SER A 11 34.84 -40.29 60.79
CA SER A 11 35.96 -41.06 61.31
C SER A 11 35.51 -41.97 62.46
N SER A 12 36.35 -42.97 62.70
CA SER A 12 36.60 -43.69 63.97
C SER A 12 35.82 -45.00 64.16
N GLN A 13 36.42 -46.20 64.05
CA GLN A 13 37.57 -46.83 64.77
C GLN A 13 37.06 -47.76 65.89
N SER A 14 37.33 -49.07 65.76
CA SER A 14 37.59 -50.00 66.88
C SER A 14 37.77 -51.42 66.34
N GLY A 15 38.96 -52.00 66.54
CA GLY A 15 39.28 -53.38 66.20
C GLY A 15 40.58 -53.76 66.89
N VAL A 16 40.43 -54.45 68.01
CA VAL A 16 41.46 -54.89 68.97
C VAL A 16 42.03 -56.26 68.55
N GLU A 17 43.33 -56.45 68.85
CA GLU A 17 44.12 -57.70 69.02
C GLU A 17 44.12 -58.75 67.90
N GLU A 18 45.26 -58.97 67.23
CA GLU A 18 46.46 -59.73 67.62
C GLU A 18 46.30 -61.26 67.52
N ARG A 19 47.22 -61.84 66.74
CA ARG A 19 47.88 -63.15 66.94
C ARG A 19 47.26 -64.38 66.26
N GLY A 20 47.96 -64.86 65.22
CA GLY A 20 47.74 -66.23 64.75
C GLY A 20 48.42 -66.59 63.42
N ARG A 21 49.69 -67.01 63.51
CA ARG A 21 50.42 -68.02 62.71
C ARG A 21 50.27 -68.07 61.17
N GLU A 22 51.45 -68.08 60.54
CA GLU A 22 51.74 -68.46 59.15
C GLU A 22 51.01 -69.72 58.69
N SER A 23 50.56 -69.71 57.43
CA SER A 23 50.60 -70.86 56.52
C SER A 23 50.53 -70.35 55.08
N THR A 24 51.64 -70.47 54.37
CA THR A 24 51.76 -70.35 52.92
C THR A 24 50.74 -71.25 52.23
N SER A 25 49.84 -70.66 51.44
CA SER A 25 49.09 -71.38 50.41
C SER A 25 48.95 -70.53 49.17
N THR A 26 49.61 -71.01 48.14
CA THR A 26 49.58 -70.62 46.73
C THR A 26 48.19 -70.25 46.26
N ARG A 27 47.97 -68.97 45.94
CA ARG A 27 46.97 -68.58 44.94
C ARG A 27 47.57 -67.49 44.06
N ALA A 28 48.16 -67.93 42.96
CA ALA A 28 48.55 -67.11 41.83
C ALA A 28 47.30 -66.40 41.27
N GLY A 29 46.98 -65.25 41.83
CA GLY A 29 46.18 -64.22 41.18
C GLY A 29 47.13 -63.26 40.49
N THR A 30 47.79 -63.70 39.43
CA THR A 30 48.50 -62.77 38.55
C THR A 30 47.44 -61.85 37.95
N GLN A 31 47.31 -60.64 38.48
CA GLN A 31 46.93 -59.49 37.65
C GLN A 31 47.95 -59.46 36.52
N ARG A 32 47.62 -60.15 35.43
CA ARG A 32 48.38 -60.10 34.19
C ARG A 32 48.03 -58.74 33.60
N GLU A 33 48.79 -57.71 33.96
CA GLU A 33 48.91 -56.53 33.11
C GLU A 33 49.30 -57.06 31.73
N LYS A 34 48.32 -57.12 30.83
CA LYS A 34 48.57 -57.48 29.44
C LYS A 34 49.37 -56.34 28.85
N SER A 35 50.69 -56.52 28.72
CA SER A 35 51.53 -55.61 27.95
C SER A 35 51.01 -55.58 26.52
N VAL A 36 50.53 -54.41 26.10
CA VAL A 36 50.13 -54.17 24.71
C VAL A 36 51.36 -54.35 23.83
N SER A 37 51.25 -55.18 22.79
CA SER A 37 52.34 -55.43 21.85
C SER A 37 52.61 -54.20 20.99
N ARG A 38 53.87 -53.98 20.62
CA ARG A 38 54.31 -52.88 19.75
C ARG A 38 53.57 -52.89 18.40
N GLU A 39 53.23 -54.06 17.90
CA GLU A 39 52.43 -54.26 16.68
C GLU A 39 51.01 -53.73 16.83
N ALA A 40 50.37 -53.96 17.99
CA ALA A 40 49.02 -53.44 18.26
C ALA A 40 49.00 -51.91 18.36
N LEU A 41 50.06 -51.31 18.92
CA LEU A 41 50.27 -49.86 18.89
C LEU A 41 50.49 -49.36 17.47
N GLY A 42 51.27 -50.07 16.65
CA GLY A 42 51.50 -49.74 15.25
C GLY A 42 50.21 -49.72 14.41
N VAL A 43 49.33 -50.71 14.60
CA VAL A 43 48.01 -50.76 13.93
C VAL A 43 47.13 -49.59 14.38
N ALA A 44 47.04 -49.32 15.68
CA ALA A 44 46.25 -48.21 16.20
C ALA A 44 46.75 -46.85 15.69
N VAL A 45 48.07 -46.64 15.62
CA VAL A 45 48.67 -45.43 15.05
C VAL A 45 48.36 -45.31 13.54
N GLY A 46 48.39 -46.41 12.79
CA GLY A 46 47.99 -46.42 11.38
C GLY A 46 46.53 -46.02 11.18
N GLU A 47 45.61 -46.58 11.96
CA GLU A 47 44.18 -46.26 11.90
C GLU A 47 43.89 -44.79 12.27
N ILE A 48 44.61 -44.25 13.26
CA ILE A 48 44.56 -42.82 13.59
C ILE A 48 45.08 -41.97 12.44
N GLY A 49 46.14 -42.39 11.76
CA GLY A 49 46.67 -41.72 10.57
C GLY A 49 45.65 -41.64 9.44
N GLU A 50 44.99 -42.75 9.12
CA GLU A 50 43.93 -42.77 8.10
C GLU A 50 42.72 -41.90 8.48
N LYS A 51 42.31 -41.93 9.76
CA LYS A 51 41.25 -41.06 10.27
C LYS A 51 41.65 -39.59 10.16
N LEU A 52 42.90 -39.24 10.45
CA LEU A 52 43.41 -37.88 10.35
C LEU A 52 43.41 -37.38 8.90
N GLU A 53 43.85 -38.20 7.94
CA GLU A 53 43.79 -37.84 6.52
C GLU A 53 42.34 -37.66 6.03
N ARG A 54 41.41 -38.52 6.50
CA ARG A 54 39.99 -38.37 6.20
C ARG A 54 39.43 -37.06 6.78
N VAL A 55 39.74 -36.75 8.04
CA VAL A 55 39.32 -35.49 8.69
C VAL A 55 39.86 -34.30 7.91
N LYS A 56 41.15 -34.31 7.56
CA LYS A 56 41.77 -33.25 6.77
C LYS A 56 41.05 -33.02 5.44
N HIS A 57 40.73 -34.08 4.71
CA HIS A 57 39.98 -33.97 3.46
C HIS A 57 38.59 -33.38 3.68
N THR A 58 37.83 -33.87 4.66
CA THR A 58 36.49 -33.33 4.97
C THR A 58 36.52 -31.87 5.43
N VAL A 59 37.58 -31.44 6.13
CA VAL A 59 37.77 -30.05 6.51
C VAL A 59 38.02 -29.19 5.27
N THR A 60 38.85 -29.63 4.33
CA THR A 60 39.07 -28.90 3.07
C THR A 60 37.80 -28.80 2.22
N GLU A 61 36.99 -29.85 2.14
CA GLU A 61 35.69 -29.80 1.46
C GLU A 61 34.72 -28.85 2.16
N LEU A 62 34.65 -28.90 3.50
CA LEU A 62 33.82 -28.01 4.28
C LEU A 62 34.24 -26.54 4.11
N GLU A 63 35.54 -26.25 4.15
CA GLU A 63 36.08 -24.92 3.88
C GLU A 63 35.65 -24.44 2.50
N SER A 64 35.79 -25.26 1.45
CA SER A 64 35.38 -24.90 0.10
C SER A 64 33.89 -24.55 0.02
N VAL A 65 33.01 -25.34 0.66
CA VAL A 65 31.56 -25.11 0.66
C VAL A 65 31.21 -23.86 1.45
N VAL A 66 31.83 -23.66 2.62
CA VAL A 66 31.57 -22.50 3.48
C VAL A 66 32.03 -21.20 2.82
N PHE A 67 33.23 -21.18 2.24
CA PHE A 67 33.73 -19.98 1.54
C PHE A 67 32.93 -19.68 0.28
N GLY A 68 32.54 -20.70 -0.48
CA GLY A 68 31.66 -20.52 -1.64
C GLY A 68 30.30 -19.95 -1.25
N GLY A 69 29.65 -20.54 -0.25
CA GLY A 69 28.36 -20.06 0.25
C GLY A 69 28.44 -18.66 0.87
N LEU A 70 29.53 -18.33 1.56
CA LEU A 70 29.74 -16.99 2.11
C LEU A 70 29.88 -15.93 1.01
N GLU A 71 30.60 -16.23 -0.06
CA GLU A 71 30.74 -15.31 -1.19
C GLU A 71 29.41 -15.14 -1.94
N GLU A 72 28.62 -16.21 -2.09
CA GLU A 72 27.27 -16.12 -2.66
C GLU A 72 26.35 -15.24 -1.81
N VAL A 73 26.33 -15.43 -0.48
CA VAL A 73 25.52 -14.59 0.43
C VAL A 73 25.96 -13.13 0.36
N LYS A 74 27.26 -12.87 0.31
CA LYS A 74 27.81 -11.52 0.15
C LYS A 74 27.38 -10.88 -1.17
N GLN A 75 27.43 -11.62 -2.28
CA GLN A 75 26.99 -11.13 -3.58
C GLN A 75 25.48 -10.86 -3.62
N ASN A 76 24.68 -11.74 -3.01
CA ASN A 76 23.24 -11.56 -2.88
C ASN A 76 22.88 -10.35 -2.02
N ALA A 77 23.63 -10.11 -0.93
CA ALA A 77 23.44 -8.92 -0.10
C ALA A 77 23.73 -7.63 -0.89
N ALA A 78 24.79 -7.61 -1.69
CA ALA A 78 25.12 -6.48 -2.55
C ALA A 78 24.08 -6.24 -3.67
N ASP A 79 23.55 -7.31 -4.26
CA ASP A 79 22.44 -7.22 -5.24
C ASP A 79 21.18 -6.66 -4.59
N LEU A 80 20.82 -7.16 -3.40
CA LEU A 80 19.65 -6.70 -2.68
C LEU A 80 19.75 -5.23 -2.29
N ASP A 81 20.92 -4.78 -1.85
CA ASP A 81 21.21 -3.36 -1.56
C ASP A 81 21.05 -2.48 -2.81
N SER A 82 21.60 -2.91 -3.94
CA SER A 82 21.45 -2.21 -5.23
C SER A 82 19.99 -2.12 -5.68
N ARG A 83 19.21 -3.20 -5.48
CA ARG A 83 17.78 -3.22 -5.77
C ARG A 83 16.99 -2.30 -4.85
N PHE A 84 17.40 -2.19 -3.59
CA PHE A 84 16.78 -1.29 -2.61
C PHE A 84 17.02 0.17 -2.98
N ILE A 85 18.26 0.55 -3.30
CA ILE A 85 18.60 1.91 -3.76
C ILE A 85 17.75 2.29 -4.98
N ARG A 86 17.69 1.41 -5.99
CA ARG A 86 16.88 1.68 -7.20
C ARG A 86 15.38 1.83 -6.88
N LEU A 87 14.87 1.05 -5.93
CA LEU A 87 13.48 1.16 -5.50
C LEU A 87 13.21 2.49 -4.78
N GLU A 88 14.13 2.89 -3.89
CA GLU A 88 14.06 4.16 -3.17
C GLU A 88 14.07 5.35 -4.15
N GLU A 89 14.96 5.34 -5.14
CA GLU A 89 15.02 6.37 -6.19
C GLU A 89 13.71 6.43 -6.98
N LEU A 90 13.17 5.28 -7.39
CA LEU A 90 11.92 5.21 -8.15
C LEU A 90 10.74 5.75 -7.34
N VAL A 91 10.62 5.35 -6.07
CA VAL A 91 9.54 5.80 -5.17
C VAL A 91 9.66 7.29 -4.91
N THR A 92 10.85 7.76 -4.58
CA THR A 92 11.10 9.18 -4.30
C THR A 92 10.84 10.04 -5.53
N GLY A 93 11.32 9.62 -6.70
CA GLY A 93 11.07 10.29 -7.98
C GLY A 93 9.59 10.34 -8.35
N SER A 94 8.86 9.23 -8.19
CA SER A 94 7.41 9.18 -8.45
C SER A 94 6.63 10.08 -7.49
N MET A 95 7.00 10.09 -6.21
CA MET A 95 6.38 10.99 -5.23
C MET A 95 6.67 12.47 -5.53
N GLN A 96 7.87 12.79 -6.05
CA GLN A 96 8.19 14.16 -6.46
C GLN A 96 7.36 14.58 -7.67
N ALA A 97 7.28 13.74 -8.72
CA ALA A 97 6.46 14.02 -9.89
C ALA A 97 4.99 14.25 -9.52
N LEU A 98 4.42 13.43 -8.63
CA LEU A 98 3.06 13.61 -8.15
C LEU A 98 2.88 14.94 -7.39
N ARG A 99 3.87 15.34 -6.58
CA ARG A 99 3.84 16.65 -5.89
C ARG A 99 3.86 17.79 -6.89
N ASP A 100 4.70 17.71 -7.91
CA ASP A 100 4.84 18.74 -8.95
C ASP A 100 3.54 18.86 -9.76
N ASP A 101 2.91 17.75 -10.13
CA ASP A 101 1.61 17.73 -10.82
C ASP A 101 0.49 18.36 -9.97
N ILE A 102 0.42 18.03 -8.67
CA ILE A 102 -0.55 18.61 -7.74
C ILE A 102 -0.34 20.13 -7.64
N GLU A 103 0.92 20.57 -7.56
CA GLU A 103 1.23 22.00 -7.49
C GLU A 103 0.84 22.70 -8.80
N GLY A 104 1.15 22.10 -9.95
CA GLY A 104 0.70 22.57 -11.26
C GLY A 104 -0.83 22.72 -11.32
N MET A 105 -1.57 21.71 -10.87
CA MET A 105 -3.04 21.77 -10.82
C MET A 105 -3.57 22.86 -9.89
N LYS A 106 -2.93 23.09 -8.73
CA LYS A 106 -3.31 24.21 -7.85
C LYS A 106 -3.12 25.56 -8.52
N THR A 107 -2.00 25.77 -9.21
CA THR A 107 -1.73 27.03 -9.93
C THR A 107 -2.77 27.29 -11.02
N LEU A 108 -3.13 26.26 -11.77
CA LEU A 108 -4.21 26.33 -12.77
C LEU A 108 -5.56 26.64 -12.12
N PHE A 109 -5.87 26.02 -10.99
CA PHE A 109 -7.11 26.28 -10.26
C PHE A 109 -7.19 27.73 -9.79
N THR A 110 -6.11 28.27 -9.24
CA THR A 110 -6.05 29.69 -8.83
C THR A 110 -6.22 30.63 -10.01
N ALA A 111 -5.61 30.35 -11.17
CA ALA A 111 -5.79 31.15 -12.38
C ALA A 111 -7.24 31.11 -12.87
N MET A 112 -7.87 29.93 -12.86
CA MET A 112 -9.28 29.79 -13.23
C MET A 112 -10.21 30.53 -12.26
N GLU A 113 -9.93 30.52 -10.96
CA GLU A 113 -10.68 31.31 -9.99
C GLU A 113 -10.56 32.82 -10.26
N GLU A 114 -9.39 33.30 -10.67
CA GLU A 114 -9.17 34.69 -11.05
C GLU A 114 -9.94 35.06 -12.32
N ASP A 115 -9.91 34.21 -13.35
CA ASP A 115 -10.67 34.37 -14.59
C ASP A 115 -12.18 34.42 -14.31
N ILE A 116 -12.70 33.51 -13.48
CA ILE A 116 -14.11 33.52 -13.08
C ILE A 116 -14.46 34.82 -12.35
N LYS A 117 -13.60 35.32 -11.45
CA LYS A 117 -13.80 36.60 -10.76
C LYS A 117 -13.79 37.76 -11.75
N LEU A 118 -12.91 37.74 -12.76
CA LEU A 118 -12.84 38.76 -13.79
C LEU A 118 -14.10 38.76 -14.66
N VAL A 119 -14.53 37.60 -15.16
CA VAL A 119 -15.78 37.44 -15.94
C VAL A 119 -16.98 37.95 -15.16
N LYS A 120 -17.10 37.58 -13.87
CA LYS A 120 -18.19 38.07 -13.00
C LYS A 120 -18.17 39.60 -12.88
N ARG A 121 -17.01 40.24 -12.70
CA ARG A 121 -16.90 41.70 -12.66
C ARG A 121 -17.22 42.35 -14.01
N ALA A 122 -16.73 41.80 -15.11
CA ALA A 122 -17.01 42.30 -16.45
C ALA A 122 -18.52 42.24 -16.77
N SER A 123 -19.19 41.15 -16.40
CA SER A 123 -20.64 40.99 -16.53
C SER A 123 -21.40 42.02 -15.68
N ALA A 124 -21.03 42.20 -14.41
CA ALA A 124 -21.67 43.19 -13.53
C ALA A 124 -21.44 44.64 -14.02
N ASN A 125 -20.25 44.95 -14.53
CA ASN A 125 -19.93 46.26 -15.08
C ASN A 125 -20.66 46.53 -16.41
N ALA A 126 -20.89 45.49 -17.23
CA ALA A 126 -21.71 45.60 -18.43
C ALA A 126 -23.18 45.96 -18.08
N GLU A 127 -23.72 45.41 -16.99
CA GLU A 127 -25.03 45.83 -16.47
C GLU A 127 -25.02 47.27 -15.93
N ALA A 128 -23.93 47.71 -15.26
CA ALA A 128 -23.84 49.02 -14.63
C ALA A 128 -23.56 50.20 -15.59
N VAL A 129 -22.83 49.98 -16.69
CA VAL A 129 -22.43 51.03 -17.65
C VAL A 129 -23.53 51.31 -18.69
N GLY A 130 -24.71 50.72 -18.56
CA GLY A 130 -25.72 50.76 -19.62
C GLY A 130 -25.21 50.03 -20.87
N GLY A 131 -24.51 48.91 -20.66
CA GLY A 131 -23.99 48.08 -21.72
C GLY A 131 -25.11 47.74 -22.69
N THR A 132 -24.87 48.02 -23.96
CA THR A 132 -25.69 47.61 -25.10
C THR A 132 -26.27 46.25 -24.79
N SER A 133 -27.56 46.24 -24.47
CA SER A 133 -28.33 45.02 -24.36
C SER A 133 -28.20 44.35 -25.72
N ILE A 134 -27.32 43.35 -25.82
CA ILE A 134 -27.52 42.32 -26.83
C ILE A 134 -28.82 41.65 -26.41
N GLY A 135 -29.91 42.21 -26.92
CA GLY A 135 -31.28 41.75 -26.83
C GLY A 135 -31.63 41.06 -25.52
N LYS A 136 -31.62 41.78 -24.38
CA LYS A 136 -32.71 41.52 -23.43
C LYS A 136 -33.95 42.12 -24.08
N VAL A 137 -34.47 41.43 -25.10
CA VAL A 137 -35.77 41.71 -25.67
C VAL A 137 -36.71 41.65 -24.48
N GLU A 138 -37.21 42.79 -24.03
CA GLU A 138 -38.33 42.77 -23.11
C GLU A 138 -39.45 42.02 -23.82
N PHE A 139 -39.66 40.78 -23.37
CA PHE A 139 -40.60 39.87 -23.99
C PHE A 139 -41.99 40.47 -23.86
N THR A 140 -42.55 40.92 -24.98
CA THR A 140 -43.94 41.34 -25.04
C THR A 140 -44.79 40.12 -24.73
N LYS A 141 -45.49 40.15 -23.59
CA LYS A 141 -46.49 39.13 -23.27
C LYS A 141 -47.46 39.02 -24.45
N PRO A 142 -47.78 37.79 -24.92
CA PRO A 142 -48.74 37.65 -26.01
C PRO A 142 -50.09 38.29 -25.66
N ASN A 143 -50.78 38.81 -26.67
CA ASN A 143 -52.10 39.37 -26.47
C ASN A 143 -53.10 38.28 -26.08
N ARG A 144 -54.14 38.66 -25.33
CA ARG A 144 -55.23 37.73 -25.01
C ARG A 144 -56.06 37.45 -26.26
N PHE A 145 -56.44 36.19 -26.45
CA PHE A 145 -57.30 35.76 -27.55
C PHE A 145 -58.76 35.67 -27.09
N ASN A 146 -59.68 36.33 -27.80
CA ASN A 146 -61.10 36.44 -27.43
C ASN A 146 -62.05 35.68 -28.38
N CYS A 147 -61.53 34.68 -29.12
CA CYS A 147 -62.31 33.85 -30.06
C CYS A 147 -62.76 34.60 -31.33
N VAL A 148 -61.91 35.48 -31.88
CA VAL A 148 -62.14 36.01 -33.24
C VAL A 148 -62.23 34.84 -34.22
N ARG A 149 -63.31 34.77 -35.01
CA ARG A 149 -63.52 33.74 -36.03
C ARG A 149 -62.71 34.03 -37.31
N ASP A 150 -61.42 34.31 -37.13
CA ASP A 150 -60.45 34.51 -38.19
C ASP A 150 -59.30 33.52 -37.98
N ALA A 151 -59.05 32.67 -38.99
CA ALA A 151 -57.99 31.68 -38.94
C ALA A 151 -56.60 32.31 -38.78
N LYS A 152 -56.39 33.53 -39.31
CA LYS A 152 -55.13 34.23 -39.23
C LYS A 152 -54.82 34.69 -37.79
N GLU A 153 -55.84 35.12 -37.06
CA GLU A 153 -55.70 35.55 -35.67
C GLU A 153 -55.42 34.37 -34.74
N VAL A 154 -56.03 33.21 -35.01
CA VAL A 154 -55.75 31.96 -34.29
C VAL A 154 -54.30 31.54 -34.49
N GLU A 155 -53.83 31.51 -35.75
CA GLU A 155 -52.46 31.14 -36.09
C GLU A 155 -51.44 32.09 -35.45
N ASN A 156 -51.69 33.39 -35.52
CA ASN A 156 -50.84 34.41 -34.91
C ASN A 156 -50.76 34.26 -33.38
N PHE A 157 -51.88 33.93 -32.72
CA PHE A 157 -51.89 33.68 -31.29
C PHE A 157 -51.06 32.45 -30.90
N LEU A 158 -51.21 31.33 -31.61
CA LEU A 158 -50.44 30.11 -31.36
C LEU A 158 -48.95 30.33 -31.58
N TRP A 159 -48.59 30.98 -32.69
CA TRP A 159 -47.20 31.33 -32.99
C TRP A 159 -46.58 32.23 -31.91
N GLN A 160 -47.31 33.22 -31.42
CA GLN A 160 -46.85 34.08 -30.32
C GLN A 160 -46.69 33.32 -29.00
N MET A 161 -47.55 32.32 -28.72
CA MET A 161 -47.44 31.47 -27.53
C MET A 161 -46.23 30.54 -27.58
N GLU A 162 -46.00 29.89 -28.71
CA GLU A 162 -44.83 29.02 -28.90
C GLU A 162 -43.53 29.80 -28.72
N LEU A 163 -43.43 30.95 -29.40
CA LEU A 163 -42.28 31.83 -29.26
C LEU A 163 -42.11 32.31 -27.81
N TYR A 164 -43.20 32.63 -27.11
CA TYR A 164 -43.16 33.04 -25.71
C TYR A 164 -42.69 31.90 -24.79
N PHE A 165 -43.12 30.67 -25.00
CA PHE A 165 -42.70 29.52 -24.19
C PHE A 165 -41.26 29.08 -24.46
N ASP A 166 -40.82 29.09 -25.71
CA ASP A 166 -39.44 28.78 -26.09
C ASP A 166 -38.47 29.78 -25.47
N ASN A 167 -38.84 31.07 -25.49
CA ASN A 167 -38.07 32.13 -24.85
C ASN A 167 -38.00 32.00 -23.31
N LEU A 168 -39.04 31.44 -22.69
CA LEU A 168 -39.05 31.14 -21.25
C LEU A 168 -38.36 29.81 -20.91
N ASN A 169 -37.79 29.10 -21.90
CA ASN A 169 -37.27 27.74 -21.77
C ASN A 169 -38.30 26.78 -21.13
N LEU A 170 -39.58 27.00 -21.41
CA LEU A 170 -40.66 26.26 -20.78
C LEU A 170 -40.91 24.97 -21.57
N VAL A 171 -40.21 23.90 -21.22
CA VAL A 171 -40.21 22.64 -22.00
C VAL A 171 -41.39 21.72 -21.68
N ALA A 172 -41.98 21.85 -20.49
CA ALA A 172 -43.03 20.94 -20.03
C ALA A 172 -44.41 21.27 -20.64
N GLU A 173 -44.92 20.39 -21.51
CA GLU A 173 -46.18 20.59 -22.25
C GLU A 173 -47.40 20.82 -21.35
N ASN A 174 -47.52 20.11 -20.23
CA ASN A 174 -48.60 20.33 -19.28
C ASN A 174 -48.57 21.75 -18.66
N VAL A 175 -47.39 22.34 -18.54
CA VAL A 175 -47.21 23.71 -18.04
C VAL A 175 -47.49 24.72 -19.15
N LYS A 176 -47.08 24.45 -20.40
CA LYS A 176 -47.42 25.28 -21.57
C LYS A 176 -48.93 25.40 -21.74
N VAL A 177 -49.64 24.27 -21.72
CA VAL A 177 -51.11 24.23 -21.84
C VAL A 177 -51.75 25.06 -20.73
N LYS A 178 -51.38 24.84 -19.46
CA LYS A 178 -51.91 25.61 -18.32
C LYS A 178 -51.57 27.10 -18.39
N ALA A 179 -50.43 27.46 -18.97
CA ALA A 179 -50.07 28.85 -19.16
C ALA A 179 -50.88 29.50 -20.29
N ALA A 180 -51.07 28.80 -21.42
CA ALA A 180 -51.81 29.28 -22.59
C ALA A 180 -53.28 29.59 -22.26
N THR A 181 -53.91 28.80 -21.38
CA THR A 181 -55.29 29.07 -20.93
C THR A 181 -55.44 30.42 -20.23
N SER A 182 -54.38 30.87 -19.53
CA SER A 182 -54.39 32.17 -18.86
C SER A 182 -54.41 33.34 -19.83
N TYR A 183 -54.18 33.10 -21.13
CA TYR A 183 -54.23 34.08 -22.21
C TYR A 183 -55.48 33.95 -23.10
N LEU A 184 -56.39 33.03 -22.79
CA LEU A 184 -57.73 33.05 -23.37
C LEU A 184 -58.59 34.11 -22.65
N SER A 185 -59.59 34.65 -23.35
CA SER A 185 -60.51 35.66 -22.83
C SER A 185 -61.91 35.51 -23.42
N ASP A 186 -62.89 36.09 -22.75
CA ASP A 186 -64.31 36.12 -23.16
C ASP A 186 -64.84 34.75 -23.58
N THR A 187 -65.30 34.66 -24.83
CA THR A 187 -65.88 33.45 -25.39
C THR A 187 -64.84 32.33 -25.47
N ALA A 188 -63.58 32.61 -25.78
CA ALA A 188 -62.53 31.58 -25.89
C ALA A 188 -62.31 30.82 -24.58
N MET A 189 -62.40 31.51 -23.44
CA MET A 189 -62.25 30.89 -22.12
C MET A 189 -63.43 29.96 -21.78
N LEU A 190 -64.61 30.16 -22.36
CA LEU A 190 -65.79 29.31 -22.12
C LEU A 190 -65.78 28.00 -22.92
N TRP A 191 -65.03 27.94 -24.02
CA TRP A 191 -64.91 26.73 -24.86
C TRP A 191 -63.79 25.79 -24.44
N TRP A 192 -62.86 26.28 -23.62
CA TRP A 192 -61.68 25.56 -23.18
C TRP A 192 -61.97 24.67 -21.97
#